data_AF-A0A5B6VWC8-F1
#
_entry.id   AF-A0A5B6VWC8-F1
#
_cell.length_a   1.000
_cell.length_b   1.000
_cell.length_c   1.000
_cell.angle_alpha   90.00
_cell.angle_beta   90.00
_cell.angle_gamma   90.00
#
_symmetry.space_group_name_H-M   'P 1'
#
loop_
_entity.id
_entity.type
_entity.pdbx_description
1 polymer ?
#
loop_
_entity_poly.entity_id
_entity_poly.type
_entity_poly.pdbx_seq_one_letter_code
_entity_poly.pdbx_strand_id
1 'polypeptide(L)'
;MNLVFNKSLLVESTEFVIKVSNPLGKYVLIDKVCKNCPLMTQELMCQNNEILWIESNESDELPVVILFMSAQSCMRKGCEAYLAYVLDTKVSESKIESVQVVCEYPDVFPEELSGLPPIRELKELNAQLQELTNRGFARPCFSPWGAPVLFVKKKDGSMRMCIDYRQVNKFTIKNKYPLPRIGDLFDQVKGATEFSKIDLSSSYYQLRVKDSNVPKTALRTRYGHYEFLGMPSGLTNAPAIFMDLMNRIFRPYLDIFVISEHAEHLRIVLQTLRDKQLYAKFSKCEFWFQKVGFLGHIVLADGTRDDPSKISTVIDKKPPIIVSEVRSFLGLVDYYRCFAKGFFMIATPMTRLLQKDVKFKWSEKCQQSFDQLKVLLTEAPVLVQPESGKNFNTSLNGFGCVLMQEGKIVTYAFRQLKPHENNYPTHDLELATIFFALKIWRHYLYGEKCHIFIDHKSLKYIMIQKDLNLRQ
;
A
#
# COMPACT_ATOMS: atom_id res chain seq x y z
N MET A 1 55.93 47.62 14.95
CA MET A 1 57.22 47.42 14.27
C MET A 1 56.92 47.17 12.81
N ASN A 2 57.33 48.08 11.92
CA ASN A 2 57.16 47.93 10.49
C ASN A 2 58.03 46.76 10.01
N LEU A 3 57.40 45.67 9.60
CA LEU A 3 58.05 44.60 8.85
C LEU A 3 57.35 44.49 7.50
N VAL A 4 57.80 45.34 6.58
CA VAL A 4 57.59 45.14 5.16
C VAL A 4 58.46 43.94 4.76
N PHE A 5 57.82 42.79 4.58
CA PHE A 5 58.41 41.68 3.83
C PHE A 5 57.71 41.65 2.47
N ASN A 6 58.29 42.34 1.50
CA ASN A 6 57.90 42.19 0.10
C ASN A 6 58.50 40.87 -0.41
N LYS A 7 57.77 39.76 -0.25
CA LYS A 7 58.01 38.56 -1.05
C LYS A 7 57.32 38.79 -2.38
N SER A 8 58.10 39.08 -3.42
CA SER A 8 57.63 39.05 -4.81
C SER A 8 57.30 37.60 -5.19
N LEU A 9 56.08 37.17 -4.87
CA LEU A 9 55.54 35.88 -5.26
C LEU A 9 55.07 35.98 -6.72
N LEU A 10 55.41 34.98 -7.53
CA LEU A 10 54.97 34.92 -8.92
C LEU A 10 53.46 34.64 -8.94
N VAL A 11 52.67 35.67 -9.20
CA VAL A 11 51.22 35.59 -9.37
C VAL A 11 50.93 35.38 -10.85
N GLU A 12 50.41 34.22 -11.21
CA GLU A 12 49.96 33.92 -12.57
C GLU A 12 48.42 34.01 -12.63
N SER A 13 47.90 34.60 -13.71
CA SER A 13 46.48 34.52 -14.02
C SER A 13 46.17 33.10 -14.51
N THR A 14 45.11 32.48 -13.98
CA THR A 14 44.70 31.14 -14.41
C THR A 14 43.79 31.23 -15.63
N GLU A 15 43.90 30.27 -16.55
CA GLU A 15 43.00 30.18 -17.73
C GLU A 15 41.53 29.92 -17.35
N PHE A 16 41.26 29.60 -16.09
CA PHE A 16 39.93 29.32 -15.55
C PHE A 16 39.75 29.97 -14.17
N VAL A 17 38.50 30.35 -13.87
CA VAL A 17 38.12 30.99 -12.60
C VAL A 17 37.89 29.92 -11.53
N ILE A 18 38.58 30.03 -10.40
CA ILE A 18 38.52 29.07 -9.29
C ILE A 18 37.51 29.56 -8.27
N LYS A 19 36.56 28.69 -7.89
CA LYS A 19 35.54 28.96 -6.87
C LYS A 19 35.96 28.37 -5.53
N VAL A 20 36.25 29.23 -4.56
CA VAL A 20 36.62 28.83 -3.19
C VAL A 20 35.43 29.07 -2.27
N SER A 21 34.90 28.00 -1.67
CA SER A 21 33.73 28.08 -0.79
C SER A 21 34.04 27.65 0.64
N ASN A 22 33.39 28.29 1.60
CA ASN A 22 33.43 27.86 3.00
C ASN A 22 32.29 26.86 3.32
N PRO A 23 32.36 26.16 4.46
CA PRO A 23 31.34 25.17 4.87
C PRO A 23 29.93 25.76 5.11
N LEU A 24 29.80 27.09 5.17
CA LEU A 24 28.53 27.81 5.30
C LEU A 24 27.92 28.19 3.94
N GLY A 25 28.52 27.73 2.83
CA GLY A 25 28.00 27.91 1.46
C GLY A 25 28.32 29.25 0.81
N LYS A 26 29.12 30.12 1.47
CA LYS A 26 29.62 31.35 0.86
C LYS A 26 30.85 31.05 0.02
N TYR A 27 31.02 31.76 -1.09
CA TYR A 27 32.16 31.55 -1.98
C TYR A 27 32.74 32.83 -2.54
N VAL A 28 34.00 32.75 -2.95
CA VAL A 28 34.74 33.80 -3.66
C VAL A 28 35.30 33.19 -4.95
N LEU A 29 35.30 33.98 -6.02
CA LEU A 29 35.88 33.61 -7.30
C LEU A 29 37.25 34.28 -7.42
N ILE A 30 38.27 33.50 -7.74
CA ILE A 30 39.64 33.98 -7.92
C ILE A 30 40.17 33.53 -9.28
N ASP A 31 40.85 34.44 -9.97
CA ASP A 31 41.43 34.27 -11.31
C ASP A 31 42.95 34.43 -11.32
N LYS A 32 43.54 34.61 -10.14
CA LYS A 32 44.98 34.75 -9.92
C LYS A 32 45.42 33.85 -8.77
N VAL A 33 46.52 33.12 -9.00
CA VAL A 33 47.04 32.15 -8.02
C VAL A 33 48.56 32.28 -7.94
N CYS A 34 49.12 32.19 -6.73
CA CYS A 34 50.58 32.17 -6.54
C CYS A 34 51.10 30.76 -6.79
N LYS A 35 52.06 30.60 -7.69
CA LYS A 35 52.69 29.30 -7.98
C LYS A 35 53.94 29.12 -7.11
N ASN A 36 54.12 27.91 -6.58
CA ASN A 36 55.27 27.53 -5.75
C ASN A 36 55.48 28.42 -4.50
N CYS A 37 54.40 28.80 -3.82
CA CYS A 37 54.49 29.28 -2.45
C CYS A 37 54.62 28.09 -1.49
N PRO A 38 55.78 27.84 -0.87
CA PRO A 38 55.80 27.04 0.34
C PRO A 38 54.99 27.78 1.40
N LEU A 39 53.83 27.21 1.77
CA LEU A 39 53.05 27.65 2.91
C LEU A 39 53.90 27.43 4.16
N MET A 40 54.34 28.52 4.77
CA MET A 40 54.96 28.48 6.08
C MET A 40 54.31 29.55 6.95
N THR A 41 53.82 29.17 8.11
CA THR A 41 53.45 30.05 9.22
C THR A 41 53.30 29.18 10.48
N GLN A 42 53.57 29.57 11.71
CA GLN A 42 54.28 30.66 12.41
C GLN A 42 54.10 30.30 13.91
N GLU A 43 54.99 30.74 14.80
CA GLU A 43 54.92 30.46 16.24
C GLU A 43 53.57 30.83 16.89
N LEU A 44 53.03 29.91 17.70
CA LEU A 44 51.89 30.18 18.57
C LEU A 44 52.29 29.92 20.02
N MET A 45 52.29 30.96 20.84
CA MET A 45 52.43 30.83 22.29
C MET A 45 51.11 30.33 22.89
N CYS A 46 51.15 29.19 23.57
CA CYS A 46 50.04 28.72 24.39
C CYS A 46 50.19 29.23 25.84
N GLN A 47 49.06 29.48 26.51
CA GLN A 47 48.98 30.06 27.87
C GLN A 47 49.57 29.19 29.00
N ASN A 48 50.12 28.01 28.67
CA ASN A 48 50.67 27.07 29.65
C ASN A 48 52.19 26.89 29.53
N ASN A 49 52.90 27.80 28.85
CA ASN A 49 54.37 27.84 28.78
C ASN A 49 55.07 26.59 28.20
N GLU A 50 54.36 25.69 27.50
CA GLU A 50 55.00 24.63 26.74
C GLU A 50 55.30 25.10 25.31
N ILE A 51 56.58 25.02 24.93
CA ILE A 51 57.07 25.32 23.57
C ILE A 51 57.10 24.01 22.79
N LEU A 52 56.31 23.94 21.72
CA LEU A 52 56.31 22.83 20.79
C LEU A 52 57.36 23.07 19.71
N TRP A 53 58.44 22.30 19.75
CA TRP A 53 59.46 22.27 18.69
C TRP A 53 59.03 21.29 17.60
N ILE A 54 59.04 21.73 16.36
CA ILE A 54 58.96 20.84 15.19
C ILE A 54 60.21 21.14 14.35
N GLU A 55 61.22 20.28 14.47
CA GLU A 55 62.33 20.23 13.54
C GLU A 55 61.95 19.34 12.35
N SER A 56 62.36 19.75 11.15
CA SER A 56 62.72 18.80 10.11
C SER A 56 64.10 19.17 9.62
N ASN A 57 65.06 18.26 9.78
CA ASN A 57 66.22 18.24 8.91
C ASN A 57 65.94 17.26 7.77
N GLU A 58 66.46 17.63 6.61
CA GLU A 58 66.55 16.88 5.37
C GLU A 58 66.35 15.37 5.52
N SER A 59 65.26 14.84 4.98
CA SER A 59 65.26 13.52 4.33
C SER A 59 63.91 13.25 3.68
N ASP A 60 63.99 12.64 2.51
CA ASP A 60 62.91 12.03 1.76
C ASP A 60 61.94 11.24 2.65
N GLU A 61 60.70 11.72 2.85
CA GLU A 61 59.55 10.87 3.16
C GLU A 61 58.19 11.59 3.00
N LEU A 62 57.19 10.80 2.60
CA LEU A 62 55.84 11.19 2.14
C LEU A 62 54.97 11.90 3.21
N PRO A 63 53.91 12.62 2.81
CA PRO A 63 53.07 13.40 3.72
C PRO A 63 52.35 12.54 4.76
N VAL A 64 52.37 12.97 6.03
CA VAL A 64 51.72 12.26 7.14
C VAL A 64 50.20 12.41 7.07
N VAL A 65 49.51 11.28 6.85
CA VAL A 65 48.06 11.15 6.97
C VAL A 65 47.70 10.95 8.43
N ILE A 66 46.93 11.85 9.02
CA ILE A 66 46.39 11.67 10.38
C ILE A 66 45.05 10.92 10.35
N LEU A 67 44.82 10.08 11.35
CA LEU A 67 43.52 9.41 11.55
C LEU A 67 42.41 10.42 11.83
N PHE A 68 41.21 10.13 11.35
CA PHE A 68 40.01 10.96 11.51
C PHE A 68 39.76 11.38 12.98
N MET A 69 40.05 10.49 13.93
CA MET A 69 39.89 10.75 15.36
C MET A 69 40.81 11.87 15.87
N SER A 70 42.02 11.97 15.32
CA SER A 70 42.99 13.02 15.67
C SER A 70 42.61 14.35 15.03
N ALA A 71 42.14 14.34 13.77
CA ALA A 71 41.58 15.53 13.11
C ALA A 71 40.35 16.07 13.86
N GLN A 72 39.49 15.17 14.34
CA GLN A 72 38.29 15.52 15.10
C GLN A 72 38.63 16.06 16.51
N SER A 73 39.70 15.57 17.13
CA SER A 73 40.24 16.11 18.39
C SER A 73 40.76 17.54 18.22
N CYS A 74 41.48 17.83 17.12
CA CYS A 74 41.95 19.18 16.80
C CYS A 74 40.79 20.15 16.51
N MET A 75 39.76 19.72 15.76
CA MET A 75 38.57 20.55 15.53
C MET A 75 37.79 20.86 16.82
N ARG A 76 37.73 19.92 17.77
CA ARG A 76 37.09 20.13 19.08
C ARG A 76 37.85 21.10 19.98
N LYS A 77 39.15 21.30 19.73
CA LYS A 77 40.00 22.28 20.43
C LYS A 77 39.95 23.67 19.79
N GLY A 78 39.04 23.89 18.84
CA GLY A 78 38.80 25.20 18.21
C GLY A 78 39.68 25.48 16.99
N CYS A 79 40.43 24.50 16.47
CA CYS A 79 41.18 24.67 15.24
C CYS A 79 40.24 24.75 14.03
N GLU A 80 40.43 25.75 13.16
CA GLU A 80 39.73 25.83 11.89
C GLU A 80 40.29 24.80 10.91
N ALA A 81 39.42 23.88 10.46
CA ALA A 81 39.76 22.86 9.48
C ALA A 81 39.16 23.21 8.12
N TYR A 82 39.99 23.19 7.08
CA TYR A 82 39.58 23.38 5.69
C TYR A 82 39.73 22.06 4.94
N LEU A 83 38.65 21.62 4.28
CA LEU A 83 38.67 20.43 3.43
C LEU A 83 38.95 20.86 1.99
N ALA A 84 40.12 20.53 1.47
CA ALA A 84 40.45 20.69 0.06
C ALA A 84 40.31 19.34 -0.65
N TYR A 85 39.48 19.27 -1.69
CA TYR A 85 39.46 18.12 -2.61
C TYR A 85 39.74 18.62 -4.02
N VAL A 86 40.60 17.90 -4.73
CA VAL A 86 40.94 18.17 -6.13
C VAL A 86 39.98 17.38 -7.00
N LEU A 87 39.16 18.07 -7.79
CA LEU A 87 38.40 17.44 -8.88
C LEU A 87 39.22 17.58 -10.16
N ASP A 88 39.52 16.45 -10.78
CA ASP A 88 40.06 16.42 -12.13
C ASP A 88 38.95 16.86 -13.10
N THR A 89 39.11 18.03 -13.73
CA THR A 89 38.19 18.55 -14.76
C THR A 89 38.58 18.13 -16.17
N LYS A 90 39.50 17.17 -16.34
CA LYS A 90 39.79 16.52 -17.62
C LYS A 90 39.24 15.10 -17.69
N VAL A 91 37.93 14.96 -17.54
CA VAL A 91 37.16 14.07 -18.43
C VAL A 91 35.99 14.88 -18.96
N SER A 92 36.18 15.44 -20.16
CA SER A 92 35.07 15.96 -20.95
C SER A 92 34.14 14.78 -21.27
N GLU A 93 32.90 14.84 -20.79
CA GLU A 93 31.81 14.05 -21.35
C GLU A 93 31.76 14.32 -22.86
N SER A 94 31.92 13.26 -23.65
CA SER A 94 31.59 13.29 -25.08
C SER A 94 30.12 13.65 -25.23
N LYS A 95 29.83 14.80 -25.84
CA LYS A 95 28.46 15.18 -26.21
C LYS A 95 27.86 14.06 -27.09
N ILE A 96 26.66 13.62 -26.75
CA ILE A 96 25.86 12.61 -27.49
C ILE A 96 25.64 13.01 -28.97
N GLU A 97 25.79 14.28 -29.30
CA GLU A 97 25.64 14.86 -30.64
C GLU A 97 26.74 14.44 -31.64
N SER A 98 27.82 13.78 -31.22
CA SER A 98 28.89 13.31 -32.11
C SER A 98 28.82 11.83 -32.49
N VAL A 99 27.77 11.10 -32.08
CA VAL A 99 27.53 9.72 -32.50
C VAL A 99 26.58 9.72 -33.70
N GLN A 100 27.15 9.52 -34.90
CA GLN A 100 26.47 9.64 -36.20
C GLN A 100 25.26 8.69 -36.39
N VAL A 101 25.06 7.71 -35.50
CA VAL A 101 23.98 6.70 -35.59
C VAL A 101 22.70 7.11 -34.83
N VAL A 102 22.75 8.11 -33.95
CA VAL A 102 21.60 8.49 -33.09
C VAL A 102 20.82 9.69 -33.62
N CYS A 103 21.40 10.50 -34.51
CA CYS A 103 20.71 11.62 -35.16
C CYS A 103 19.68 11.19 -36.23
N GLU A 104 19.62 9.91 -36.59
CA GLU A 104 18.76 9.43 -37.69
C GLU A 104 17.39 8.91 -37.25
N TYR A 105 17.12 8.73 -35.94
CA TYR A 105 15.84 8.18 -35.46
C TYR A 105 15.32 8.81 -34.14
N PRO A 106 14.97 10.11 -34.13
CA PRO A 106 14.35 10.80 -32.98
C PRO A 106 12.92 10.33 -32.64
N ASP A 107 12.34 9.45 -33.44
CA ASP A 107 10.98 8.90 -33.35
C ASP A 107 10.88 7.60 -32.50
N VAL A 108 11.99 7.11 -31.95
CA VAL A 108 12.04 5.82 -31.22
C VAL A 108 11.95 5.98 -29.69
N PHE A 109 12.04 7.18 -29.13
CA PHE A 109 12.00 7.42 -27.68
C PHE A 109 10.83 8.35 -27.29
N PRO A 110 9.76 7.84 -26.66
CA PRO A 110 8.62 8.66 -26.28
C PRO A 110 8.98 9.65 -25.15
N GLU A 111 8.53 10.89 -25.32
CA GLU A 111 8.48 11.94 -24.29
C GLU A 111 7.61 11.49 -23.12
N GLU A 112 8.19 10.84 -22.12
CA GLU A 112 7.79 10.93 -20.71
C GLU A 112 8.68 10.00 -19.86
N LEU A 113 9.86 10.48 -19.49
CA LEU A 113 10.55 9.97 -18.30
C LEU A 113 10.23 10.90 -17.13
N SER A 114 9.48 10.35 -16.18
CA SER A 114 9.13 10.96 -14.90
C SER A 114 10.34 11.62 -14.24
N GLY A 115 10.23 12.92 -13.98
CA GLY A 115 11.27 13.74 -13.37
C GLY A 115 11.83 13.19 -12.06
N LEU A 116 13.06 13.59 -11.77
CA LEU A 116 13.77 13.27 -10.54
C LEU A 116 12.93 13.59 -9.29
N PRO A 117 13.00 12.78 -8.22
CA PRO A 117 12.29 13.05 -6.98
C PRO A 117 12.71 14.41 -6.39
N PRO A 118 11.80 15.26 -5.90
CA PRO A 118 12.15 16.48 -5.17
C PRO A 118 13.13 16.18 -4.00
N ILE A 119 13.98 17.14 -3.63
CA ILE A 119 15.05 17.01 -2.61
C ILE A 119 14.56 16.33 -1.30
N ARG A 120 13.29 16.55 -0.94
CA ARG A 120 12.63 15.93 0.22
C ARG A 120 12.45 14.41 0.08
N GLU A 121 12.06 13.93 -1.10
CA GLU A 121 11.91 12.50 -1.39
C GLU A 121 13.25 11.78 -1.39
N LEU A 122 14.32 12.44 -1.81
CA LEU A 122 15.67 11.88 -1.81
C LEU A 122 16.24 11.66 -0.40
N LYS A 123 15.95 12.59 0.53
CA LYS A 123 16.29 12.44 1.95
C LYS A 123 15.49 11.30 2.58
N GLU A 124 14.19 11.24 2.29
CA GLU A 124 13.31 10.18 2.78
C GLU A 124 13.72 8.81 2.26
N LEU A 125 14.06 8.72 0.97
CA LEU A 125 14.55 7.50 0.34
C LEU A 125 15.80 6.97 1.04
N ASN A 126 16.77 7.85 1.29
CA ASN A 126 17.98 7.45 1.99
C ASN A 126 17.68 6.95 3.41
N ALA A 127 16.85 7.68 4.16
CA ALA A 127 16.46 7.29 5.52
C ALA A 127 15.75 5.92 5.57
N GLN A 128 14.78 5.69 4.68
CA GLN A 128 14.05 4.41 4.63
C GLN A 128 14.94 3.26 4.13
N LEU A 129 15.84 3.49 3.17
CA LEU A 129 16.81 2.47 2.73
C LEU A 129 17.78 2.09 3.86
N GLN A 130 18.29 3.07 4.60
CA GLN A 130 19.14 2.82 5.76
C GLN A 130 18.40 2.03 6.84
N GLU A 131 17.15 2.38 7.13
CA GLU A 131 16.32 1.63 8.09
C GLU A 131 16.14 0.17 7.63
N LEU A 132 15.79 -0.06 6.37
CA LEU A 132 15.60 -1.40 5.83
C LEU A 132 16.89 -2.24 5.87
N THR A 133 18.04 -1.60 5.60
CA THR A 133 19.35 -2.26 5.62
C THR A 133 19.80 -2.55 7.05
N ASN A 134 19.67 -1.59 7.96
CA ASN A 134 20.02 -1.76 9.38
C ASN A 134 19.17 -2.85 10.06
N ARG A 135 17.91 -2.99 9.66
CA ARG A 135 17.02 -4.07 10.13
C ARG A 135 17.27 -5.41 9.43
N GLY A 136 18.14 -5.47 8.43
CA GLY A 136 18.43 -6.67 7.65
C GLY A 136 17.31 -7.11 6.71
N PHE A 137 16.34 -6.24 6.40
CA PHE A 137 15.26 -6.55 5.46
C PHE A 137 15.67 -6.38 4.00
N ALA A 138 16.65 -5.52 3.73
CA ALA A 138 17.20 -5.30 2.41
C ALA A 138 18.73 -5.25 2.48
N ARG A 139 19.38 -5.44 1.33
CA ARG A 139 20.83 -5.29 1.18
C ARG A 139 21.19 -4.71 -0.19
N PRO A 140 22.37 -4.06 -0.33
CA PRO A 140 22.91 -3.71 -1.64
C PRO A 140 23.06 -4.94 -2.54
N CYS A 141 22.83 -4.77 -3.84
CA CYS A 141 22.94 -5.85 -4.82
C CYS A 141 23.39 -5.35 -6.20
N PHE A 142 23.72 -6.30 -7.07
CA PHE A 142 24.01 -6.09 -8.49
C PHE A 142 23.05 -6.91 -9.37
N SER A 143 21.81 -7.08 -8.91
CA SER A 143 20.80 -7.86 -9.62
C SER A 143 20.55 -7.26 -11.01
N PRO A 144 20.35 -8.09 -12.06
CA PRO A 144 19.91 -7.61 -13.37
C PRO A 144 18.45 -7.12 -13.35
N TRP A 145 17.72 -7.33 -12.25
CA TRP A 145 16.37 -6.81 -12.04
C TRP A 145 16.42 -5.43 -11.38
N GLY A 146 15.37 -4.63 -11.57
CA GLY A 146 15.25 -3.35 -10.87
C GLY A 146 13.88 -2.71 -11.04
N ALA A 147 13.06 -2.75 -10.00
CA ALA A 147 11.79 -2.04 -9.93
C ALA A 147 12.00 -0.58 -9.49
N PRO A 148 11.28 0.39 -10.06
CA PRO A 148 11.39 1.78 -9.64
C PRO A 148 10.69 2.01 -8.29
N VAL A 149 11.13 3.05 -7.58
CA VAL A 149 10.57 3.48 -6.30
C VAL A 149 9.68 4.70 -6.51
N LEU A 150 8.53 4.71 -5.86
CA LEU A 150 7.54 5.78 -5.86
C LEU A 150 7.23 6.18 -4.41
N PHE A 151 6.91 7.46 -4.17
CA PHE A 151 6.46 7.92 -2.86
C PHE A 151 4.99 8.25 -2.84
N VAL A 152 4.32 7.83 -1.76
CA VAL A 152 2.92 8.15 -1.48
C VAL A 152 2.83 8.86 -0.14
N LYS A 153 2.12 9.98 -0.07
CA LYS A 153 1.85 10.68 1.19
C LYS A 153 0.83 9.89 2.02
N LYS A 154 1.16 9.63 3.28
CA LYS A 154 0.23 9.09 4.27
C LYS A 154 -0.69 10.22 4.79
N LYS A 155 -1.76 9.83 5.48
CA LYS A 155 -2.70 10.77 6.13
C LYS A 155 -2.03 11.70 7.15
N ASP A 156 -0.99 11.20 7.82
CA ASP A 156 -0.18 11.95 8.79
C ASP A 156 0.85 12.88 8.13
N GLY A 157 0.86 13.00 6.80
CA GLY A 157 1.81 13.81 6.05
C GLY A 157 3.18 13.17 5.83
N SER A 158 3.48 12.03 6.47
CA SER A 158 4.71 11.27 6.23
C SER A 158 4.69 10.59 4.87
N MET A 159 5.86 10.27 4.32
CA MET A 159 5.97 9.61 3.02
C MET A 159 6.13 8.10 3.19
N ARG A 160 5.51 7.32 2.30
CA ARG A 160 5.65 5.87 2.21
C ARG A 160 6.40 5.53 0.93
N MET A 161 7.52 4.85 1.06
CA MET A 161 8.20 4.24 -0.08
C MET A 161 7.38 3.06 -0.60
N CYS A 162 7.06 3.09 -1.90
CA CYS A 162 6.32 2.08 -2.63
C CYS A 162 7.19 1.59 -3.79
N ILE A 163 7.38 0.29 -3.92
CA ILE A 163 8.13 -0.29 -5.05
C ILE A 163 7.13 -0.72 -6.12
N ASP A 164 7.34 -0.28 -7.36
CA ASP A 164 6.45 -0.60 -8.47
C ASP A 164 6.79 -1.96 -9.09
N TYR A 165 6.26 -3.02 -8.46
CA TYR A 165 6.40 -4.39 -8.96
C TYR A 165 5.42 -4.74 -10.08
N ARG A 166 4.73 -3.80 -10.73
CA ARG A 166 3.72 -4.13 -11.78
C ARG A 166 4.30 -5.05 -12.88
N GLN A 167 5.52 -4.79 -13.33
CA GLN A 167 6.18 -5.62 -14.35
C GLN A 167 6.55 -7.00 -13.80
N VAL A 168 7.14 -7.08 -12.60
CA VAL A 168 7.44 -8.35 -11.93
C VAL A 168 6.17 -9.20 -11.72
N ASN A 169 5.08 -8.56 -11.32
CA ASN A 169 3.79 -9.19 -11.09
C ASN A 169 3.15 -9.77 -12.36
N LYS A 170 3.45 -9.23 -13.56
CA LYS A 170 2.95 -9.79 -14.83
C LYS A 170 3.57 -11.15 -15.14
N PHE A 171 4.86 -11.33 -14.84
CA PHE A 171 5.58 -12.58 -15.07
C PHE A 171 5.46 -13.57 -13.91
N THR A 172 4.90 -13.14 -12.78
CA THR A 172 4.72 -13.99 -11.61
C THR A 172 3.47 -14.84 -11.77
N ILE A 173 3.61 -16.16 -11.65
CA ILE A 173 2.47 -17.08 -11.60
C ILE A 173 1.63 -16.74 -10.37
N LYS A 174 0.36 -16.39 -10.60
CA LYS A 174 -0.56 -15.94 -9.54
C LYS A 174 -0.98 -17.12 -8.68
N ASN A 175 -0.81 -16.98 -7.37
CA ASN A 175 -1.31 -17.93 -6.39
C ASN A 175 -2.84 -17.79 -6.28
N LYS A 176 -3.58 -18.85 -6.62
CA LYS A 176 -5.04 -18.92 -6.51
C LYS A 176 -5.45 -19.44 -5.13
N TYR A 177 -4.89 -18.85 -4.07
CA TYR A 177 -5.23 -19.23 -2.70
C TYR A 177 -6.70 -18.89 -2.43
N PRO A 178 -7.49 -19.82 -1.86
CA PRO A 178 -8.91 -19.58 -1.60
C PRO A 178 -9.04 -18.59 -0.45
N LEU A 179 -9.47 -17.37 -0.77
CA LEU A 179 -9.83 -16.38 0.23
C LEU A 179 -11.26 -16.66 0.71
N PRO A 180 -11.52 -16.73 2.02
CA PRO A 180 -12.87 -16.87 2.55
C PRO A 180 -13.70 -15.65 2.15
N ARG A 181 -15.02 -15.82 2.01
CA ARG A 181 -15.89 -14.67 1.80
C ARG A 181 -15.98 -13.89 3.10
N ILE A 182 -16.18 -12.58 2.98
CA ILE A 182 -16.33 -11.70 4.15
C ILE A 182 -17.50 -12.15 5.03
N GLY A 183 -18.61 -12.60 4.42
CA GLY A 183 -19.74 -13.20 5.15
C GLY A 183 -19.33 -14.41 5.98
N ASP A 184 -18.62 -15.37 5.38
CA ASP A 184 -18.14 -16.57 6.09
C ASP A 184 -17.27 -16.22 7.31
N LEU A 185 -16.46 -15.15 7.23
CA LEU A 185 -15.66 -14.67 8.37
C LEU A 185 -16.52 -14.04 9.47
N PHE A 186 -17.60 -13.35 9.10
CA PHE A 186 -18.54 -12.81 10.08
C PHE A 186 -19.35 -13.89 10.76
N ASP A 187 -19.67 -14.99 10.09
CA ASP A 187 -20.37 -16.11 10.71
C ASP A 187 -19.52 -16.80 11.79
N GLN A 188 -18.19 -16.79 11.64
CA GLN A 188 -17.27 -17.38 12.62
C GLN A 188 -17.21 -16.62 13.95
N VAL A 189 -17.46 -15.32 13.94
CA VAL A 189 -17.42 -14.48 15.14
C VAL A 189 -18.78 -14.39 15.84
N LYS A 190 -19.69 -15.30 15.49
CA LYS A 190 -21.04 -15.32 16.01
C LYS A 190 -21.10 -15.67 17.50
N GLY A 191 -21.93 -14.94 18.24
CA GLY A 191 -22.11 -15.12 19.68
C GLY A 191 -20.96 -14.54 20.51
N ALA A 192 -19.90 -14.04 19.88
CA ALA A 192 -18.83 -13.34 20.57
C ALA A 192 -19.32 -11.97 21.05
N THR A 193 -19.05 -11.68 22.32
CA THR A 193 -19.38 -10.39 22.97
C THR A 193 -18.15 -9.51 23.16
N GLU A 194 -16.96 -10.11 23.10
CA GLU A 194 -15.67 -9.47 23.27
C GLU A 194 -14.76 -9.78 22.08
N PHE A 195 -14.11 -8.74 21.58
CA PHE A 195 -13.27 -8.82 20.40
C PHE A 195 -11.87 -8.28 20.69
N SER A 196 -10.89 -8.84 20.02
CA SER A 196 -9.53 -8.31 20.02
C SER A 196 -8.89 -8.48 18.67
N LYS A 197 -8.14 -7.46 18.26
CA LYS A 197 -7.53 -7.31 16.95
C LYS A 197 -6.05 -7.08 17.13
N ILE A 198 -5.26 -7.95 16.52
CA ILE A 198 -3.80 -7.90 16.58
C ILE A 198 -3.28 -7.51 15.19
N ASP A 199 -2.68 -6.32 15.09
CA ASP A 199 -2.06 -5.83 13.86
C ASP A 199 -0.58 -6.26 13.83
N LEU A 200 -0.23 -7.16 12.90
CA LEU A 200 1.15 -7.61 12.74
C LEU A 200 2.02 -6.51 12.12
N SER A 201 3.10 -6.13 12.81
CA SER A 201 3.98 -5.04 12.42
C SER A 201 4.69 -5.36 11.12
N SER A 202 4.65 -4.48 10.12
CA SER A 202 5.44 -4.69 8.89
C SER A 202 5.24 -6.10 8.30
N SER A 203 3.98 -6.57 8.33
CA SER A 203 3.59 -7.99 8.29
C SER A 203 4.32 -8.84 7.25
N TYR A 204 4.56 -8.31 6.05
CA TYR A 204 5.25 -9.06 4.99
C TYR A 204 6.77 -9.17 5.20
N TYR A 205 7.45 -8.18 5.79
CA TYR A 205 8.89 -8.25 5.99
C TYR A 205 9.32 -9.36 6.97
N GLN A 206 8.38 -9.83 7.80
CA GLN A 206 8.60 -10.97 8.70
C GLN A 206 8.73 -12.31 7.94
N LEU A 207 8.28 -12.37 6.68
CA LEU A 207 8.43 -13.53 5.81
C LEU A 207 9.70 -13.40 4.99
N ARG A 208 10.56 -14.42 5.00
CA ARG A 208 11.74 -14.45 4.12
C ARG A 208 11.35 -14.73 2.67
N VAL A 209 11.96 -13.98 1.76
CA VAL A 209 11.93 -14.30 0.33
C VAL A 209 12.86 -15.49 0.11
N LYS A 210 12.40 -16.49 -0.66
CA LYS A 210 13.25 -17.63 -1.06
C LYS A 210 14.49 -17.10 -1.80
N ASP A 211 15.68 -17.57 -1.45
CA ASP A 211 16.97 -17.06 -1.96
C ASP A 211 17.01 -16.95 -3.49
N SER A 212 16.48 -17.96 -4.21
CA SER A 212 16.42 -17.97 -5.68
C SER A 212 15.53 -16.87 -6.29
N ASN A 213 14.67 -16.23 -5.49
CA ASN A 213 13.77 -15.17 -5.91
C ASN A 213 14.15 -13.80 -5.34
N VAL A 214 15.12 -13.72 -4.41
CA VAL A 214 15.61 -12.46 -3.83
C VAL A 214 16.00 -11.45 -4.93
N PRO A 215 16.78 -11.82 -5.97
CA PRO A 215 17.17 -10.87 -7.02
C PRO A 215 15.98 -10.23 -7.75
N LYS A 216 14.83 -10.91 -7.84
CA LYS A 216 13.62 -10.40 -8.52
C LYS A 216 12.93 -9.29 -7.75
N THR A 217 13.25 -9.15 -6.46
CA THR A 217 12.74 -8.08 -5.61
C THR A 217 13.57 -6.80 -5.70
N ALA A 218 14.66 -6.82 -6.49
CA ALA A 218 15.57 -5.69 -6.59
C ALA A 218 14.85 -4.40 -6.98
N LEU A 219 15.24 -3.31 -6.34
CA LEU A 219 14.76 -1.96 -6.55
C LEU A 219 15.92 -1.08 -6.99
N ARG A 220 15.65 -0.16 -7.92
CA ARG A 220 16.64 0.75 -8.48
C ARG A 220 16.49 2.13 -7.88
N THR A 221 17.57 2.66 -7.32
CA THR A 221 17.62 4.03 -6.79
C THR A 221 18.86 4.76 -7.28
N ARG A 222 18.91 6.08 -7.06
CA ARG A 222 20.12 6.88 -7.28
C ARG A 222 21.31 6.46 -6.41
N TYR A 223 21.07 5.75 -5.30
CA TYR A 223 22.10 5.30 -4.36
C TYR A 223 22.53 3.85 -4.62
N GLY A 224 22.17 3.30 -5.79
CA GLY A 224 22.44 1.92 -6.17
C GLY A 224 21.20 1.02 -6.13
N HIS A 225 21.42 -0.26 -6.38
CA HIS A 225 20.39 -1.30 -6.37
C HIS A 225 20.36 -2.00 -5.02
N TYR A 226 19.16 -2.28 -4.54
CA TYR A 226 18.92 -3.00 -3.29
C TYR A 226 17.93 -4.13 -3.54
N GLU A 227 18.14 -5.28 -2.91
CA GLU A 227 17.20 -6.40 -2.96
C GLU A 227 16.69 -6.73 -1.56
N PHE A 228 15.47 -7.27 -1.49
CA PHE A 228 14.81 -7.58 -0.25
C PHE A 228 15.02 -9.04 0.16
N LEU A 229 15.43 -9.22 1.42
CA LEU A 229 15.50 -10.52 2.08
C LEU A 229 14.17 -10.87 2.77
N GLY A 230 13.47 -9.87 3.32
CA GLY A 230 12.10 -9.98 3.81
C GLY A 230 11.09 -9.59 2.73
N MET A 231 9.93 -10.21 2.67
CA MET A 231 8.99 -10.02 1.57
C MET A 231 8.47 -8.57 1.49
N PRO A 232 8.76 -7.82 0.42
CA PRO A 232 8.33 -6.44 0.30
C PRO A 232 6.84 -6.34 -0.04
N SER A 233 6.27 -5.19 0.30
CA SER A 233 4.92 -4.85 -0.14
C SER A 233 4.89 -4.63 -1.66
N GLY A 234 3.76 -4.96 -2.29
CA GLY A 234 3.53 -4.76 -3.73
C GLY A 234 3.70 -6.01 -4.60
N LEU A 235 4.28 -7.09 -4.07
CA LEU A 235 4.33 -8.39 -4.77
C LEU A 235 2.94 -9.05 -4.79
N THR A 236 2.51 -9.55 -5.94
CA THR A 236 1.14 -10.03 -6.16
C THR A 236 0.73 -11.21 -5.26
N ASN A 237 1.68 -12.05 -4.85
CA ASN A 237 1.42 -13.25 -4.04
C ASN A 237 1.64 -13.02 -2.54
N ALA A 238 2.12 -11.84 -2.13
CA ALA A 238 2.42 -11.56 -0.71
C ALA A 238 1.21 -11.77 0.22
N PRO A 239 -0.02 -11.27 -0.11
CA PRO A 239 -1.19 -11.51 0.74
C PRO A 239 -1.54 -13.00 0.85
N ALA A 240 -1.51 -13.73 -0.27
CA ALA A 240 -1.85 -15.15 -0.31
C ALA A 240 -0.87 -16.01 0.53
N ILE A 241 0.43 -15.74 0.42
CA ILE A 241 1.47 -16.43 1.21
C ILE A 241 1.29 -16.12 2.70
N PHE A 242 1.01 -14.86 3.04
CA PHE A 242 0.79 -14.47 4.42
C PHE A 242 -0.45 -15.16 5.02
N MET A 243 -1.54 -15.26 4.26
CA MET A 243 -2.74 -15.96 4.69
C MET A 243 -2.54 -17.47 4.82
N ASP A 244 -1.80 -18.11 3.91
CA ASP A 244 -1.40 -19.51 4.07
C ASP A 244 -0.61 -19.71 5.38
N LEU A 245 0.34 -18.83 5.68
CA LEU A 245 1.10 -18.89 6.92
C LEU A 245 0.18 -18.78 8.14
N MET A 246 -0.69 -17.76 8.20
CA MET A 246 -1.61 -17.56 9.32
C MET A 246 -2.51 -18.79 9.52
N ASN A 247 -3.10 -19.30 8.43
CA ASN A 247 -3.94 -20.48 8.50
C ASN A 247 -3.18 -21.72 8.96
N ARG A 248 -1.92 -21.90 8.55
CA ARG A 248 -1.10 -23.04 8.98
C ARG A 248 -0.68 -22.95 10.45
N ILE A 249 -0.33 -21.76 10.93
CA ILE A 249 0.08 -21.53 12.32
C ILE A 249 -1.11 -21.68 13.27
N PHE A 250 -2.26 -21.10 12.90
CA PHE A 250 -3.46 -21.12 13.73
C PHE A 250 -4.39 -22.30 13.46
N ARG A 251 -4.07 -23.17 12.49
CA ARG A 251 -4.86 -24.36 12.13
C ARG A 251 -5.36 -25.16 13.33
N PRO A 252 -4.53 -25.44 14.36
CA PRO A 252 -4.97 -26.24 15.51
C PRO A 252 -6.08 -25.57 16.33
N TYR A 253 -6.26 -24.26 16.19
CA TYR A 253 -7.11 -23.45 17.05
C TYR A 253 -8.32 -22.84 16.34
N LEU A 254 -8.40 -22.95 15.00
CA LEU A 254 -9.48 -22.34 14.21
C LEU A 254 -10.89 -22.75 14.69
N ASP A 255 -11.05 -23.99 15.15
CA ASP A 255 -12.33 -24.51 15.65
C ASP A 255 -12.47 -24.38 17.18
N ILE A 256 -11.40 -23.99 17.89
CA ILE A 256 -11.35 -23.91 19.37
C ILE A 256 -11.73 -22.51 19.85
N PHE A 257 -11.41 -21.46 19.07
CA PHE A 257 -11.62 -20.05 19.44
C PHE A 257 -13.10 -19.63 19.60
N VAL A 258 -14.06 -20.55 19.46
CA VAL A 258 -15.49 -20.30 19.58
C VAL A 258 -16.03 -20.65 20.98
N ILE A 259 -15.29 -21.42 21.80
CA ILE A 259 -15.87 -22.10 22.98
C ILE A 259 -15.28 -21.65 24.34
N SER A 260 -14.11 -20.98 24.41
CA SER A 260 -13.46 -20.65 25.69
C SER A 260 -13.42 -19.15 26.03
N GLU A 261 -13.07 -18.81 27.27
CA GLU A 261 -12.99 -17.41 27.75
C GLU A 261 -11.93 -16.60 26.98
N HIS A 262 -12.27 -15.35 26.66
CA HIS A 262 -11.49 -14.47 25.77
C HIS A 262 -10.02 -14.27 26.19
N ALA A 263 -9.75 -14.26 27.49
CA ALA A 263 -8.39 -14.14 28.02
C ALA A 263 -7.49 -15.33 27.66
N GLU A 264 -8.03 -16.55 27.66
CA GLU A 264 -7.28 -17.76 27.31
C GLU A 264 -7.03 -17.81 25.80
N HIS A 265 -8.02 -17.42 24.99
CA HIS A 265 -7.82 -17.24 23.54
C HIS A 265 -6.66 -16.30 23.23
N LEU A 266 -6.63 -15.13 23.87
CA LEU A 266 -5.54 -14.18 23.68
C LEU A 266 -4.19 -14.74 24.12
N ARG A 267 -4.16 -15.49 25.23
CA ARG A 267 -2.93 -16.15 25.70
C ARG A 267 -2.38 -17.11 24.65
N ILE A 268 -3.23 -17.98 24.10
CA ILE A 268 -2.86 -18.94 23.05
C ILE A 268 -2.37 -18.20 21.80
N VAL A 269 -3.08 -17.17 21.36
CA VAL A 269 -2.71 -16.40 20.17
C VAL A 269 -1.36 -15.71 20.36
N LEU A 270 -1.16 -15.00 21.46
CA LEU A 270 0.08 -14.28 21.74
C LEU A 270 1.26 -15.23 21.95
N GLN A 271 1.04 -16.37 22.60
CA GLN A 271 2.08 -17.39 22.76
C GLN A 271 2.46 -18.01 21.42
N THR A 272 1.48 -18.34 20.57
CA THR A 272 1.72 -18.86 19.23
C THR A 272 2.51 -17.87 18.37
N LEU A 273 2.16 -16.58 18.42
CA LEU A 273 2.92 -15.54 17.73
C LEU A 273 4.37 -15.44 18.24
N ARG A 274 4.57 -15.51 19.57
CA ARG A 274 5.91 -15.50 20.19
C ARG A 274 6.74 -16.70 19.73
N ASP A 275 6.18 -17.90 19.76
CA ASP A 275 6.87 -19.15 19.38
C ASP A 275 7.26 -19.15 17.89
N LYS A 276 6.43 -18.51 17.05
CA LYS A 276 6.70 -18.35 15.62
C LYS A 276 7.48 -17.08 15.28
N GLN A 277 7.93 -16.33 16.30
CA GLN A 277 8.67 -15.07 16.15
C GLN A 277 7.95 -14.06 15.23
N LEU A 278 6.62 -14.00 15.35
CA LEU A 278 5.78 -13.04 14.67
C LEU A 278 5.48 -11.87 15.60
N TYR A 279 5.79 -10.66 15.14
CA TYR A 279 5.75 -9.45 15.95
C TYR A 279 4.54 -8.58 15.60
N ALA A 280 3.74 -8.26 16.62
CA ALA A 280 2.64 -7.32 16.51
C ALA A 280 3.07 -5.87 16.76
N LYS A 281 2.41 -4.91 16.13
CA LYS A 281 2.56 -3.49 16.45
C LYS A 281 1.56 -3.14 17.54
N PHE A 282 2.01 -3.10 18.79
CA PHE A 282 1.16 -2.86 19.95
C PHE A 282 0.28 -1.61 19.81
N SER A 283 0.83 -0.50 19.28
CA SER A 283 0.10 0.76 19.08
C SER A 283 -1.07 0.70 18.08
N LYS A 284 -1.26 -0.43 17.40
CA LYS A 284 -2.36 -0.68 16.44
C LYS A 284 -3.21 -1.89 16.83
N CYS A 285 -2.87 -2.55 17.93
CA CYS A 285 -3.67 -3.64 18.46
C CYS A 285 -4.78 -3.06 19.33
N GLU A 286 -5.93 -3.72 19.32
CA GLU A 286 -7.12 -3.35 20.08
C GLU A 286 -7.53 -4.59 20.89
N PHE A 287 -7.73 -4.46 22.19
CA PHE A 287 -8.04 -5.59 23.07
C PHE A 287 -9.28 -5.35 23.93
N TRP A 288 -10.06 -6.41 24.21
CA TRP A 288 -11.30 -6.39 25.01
C TRP A 288 -12.34 -5.35 24.58
N PHE A 289 -12.58 -5.22 23.28
CA PHE A 289 -13.61 -4.31 22.77
C PHE A 289 -14.94 -5.04 22.60
N GLN A 290 -16.05 -4.37 22.93
CA GLN A 290 -17.41 -4.86 22.62
C GLN A 290 -17.81 -4.66 21.15
N LYS A 291 -17.05 -3.82 20.43
CA LYS A 291 -17.21 -3.58 19.00
C LYS A 291 -15.86 -3.40 18.34
N VAL A 292 -15.64 -3.98 17.16
CA VAL A 292 -14.35 -3.89 16.47
C VAL A 292 -14.52 -3.58 14.99
N GLY A 293 -13.64 -2.72 14.45
CA GLY A 293 -13.55 -2.46 13.02
C GLY A 293 -12.81 -3.59 12.31
N PHE A 294 -13.51 -4.37 11.47
CA PHE A 294 -12.98 -5.50 10.73
C PHE A 294 -13.43 -5.47 9.26
N LEU A 295 -12.47 -5.51 8.33
CA LEU A 295 -12.70 -5.52 6.88
C LEU A 295 -13.67 -4.43 6.35
N GLY A 296 -13.67 -3.24 6.98
CA GLY A 296 -14.54 -2.13 6.57
C GLY A 296 -15.96 -2.17 7.16
N HIS A 297 -16.21 -3.08 8.09
CA HIS A 297 -17.44 -3.19 8.86
C HIS A 297 -17.13 -3.08 10.36
N ILE A 298 -18.14 -2.79 11.16
CA ILE A 298 -18.12 -2.87 12.62
C ILE A 298 -18.82 -4.16 13.01
N VAL A 299 -18.08 -5.03 13.69
CA VAL A 299 -18.60 -6.26 14.30
C VAL A 299 -19.04 -5.93 15.73
N LEU A 300 -20.24 -6.37 16.08
CA LEU A 300 -20.92 -6.20 17.37
C LEU A 300 -21.43 -7.56 17.84
N ALA A 301 -21.82 -7.65 19.12
CA ALA A 301 -22.47 -8.85 19.66
C ALA A 301 -23.83 -9.15 18.99
N ASP A 302 -24.55 -8.12 18.50
CA ASP A 302 -25.87 -8.23 17.87
C ASP A 302 -25.81 -8.39 16.34
N GLY A 303 -24.61 -8.36 15.75
CA GLY A 303 -24.40 -8.56 14.31
C GLY A 303 -23.34 -7.64 13.72
N THR A 304 -23.50 -7.32 12.43
CA THR A 304 -22.53 -6.52 11.69
C THR A 304 -23.18 -5.27 11.09
N ARG A 305 -22.46 -4.16 11.12
CA ARG A 305 -22.85 -2.88 10.50
C ARG A 305 -21.71 -2.35 9.63
N ASP A 306 -22.00 -1.50 8.68
CA ASP A 306 -20.97 -0.82 7.90
C ASP A 306 -20.19 0.19 8.74
N ASP A 307 -18.89 0.37 8.46
CA ASP A 307 -18.05 1.35 9.16
C ASP A 307 -18.42 2.78 8.72
N PRO A 308 -18.96 3.64 9.61
CA PRO A 308 -19.37 5.00 9.27
C PRO A 308 -18.21 5.84 8.73
N SER A 309 -16.96 5.55 9.12
CA SER A 309 -15.78 6.27 8.63
C SER A 309 -15.45 5.95 7.16
N LYS A 310 -15.90 4.80 6.66
CA LYS A 310 -15.81 4.41 5.25
C LYS A 310 -16.99 4.96 4.46
N ILE A 311 -18.18 4.97 5.06
CA ILE A 311 -19.39 5.52 4.46
C ILE A 311 -19.29 7.05 4.32
N SER A 312 -18.72 7.78 5.29
CA SER A 312 -18.56 9.24 5.22
C SER A 312 -17.80 9.69 3.97
N THR A 313 -16.78 8.93 3.57
CA THR A 313 -16.03 9.19 2.33
C THR A 313 -16.92 9.06 1.08
N VAL A 314 -17.99 8.26 1.14
CA VAL A 314 -18.98 8.11 0.06
C VAL A 314 -19.98 9.26 0.07
N ILE A 315 -20.41 9.69 1.27
CA ILE A 315 -21.34 10.81 1.44
C ILE A 315 -20.74 12.11 0.87
N ASP A 316 -19.46 12.35 1.14
CA ASP A 316 -18.77 13.58 0.74
C ASP A 316 -18.38 13.61 -0.75
N LYS A 317 -18.54 12.50 -1.48
CA LYS A 317 -18.21 12.46 -2.91
C LYS A 317 -19.11 13.39 -3.72
N LYS A 318 -18.49 14.18 -4.59
CA LYS A 318 -19.20 14.97 -5.60
C LYS A 318 -19.83 14.06 -6.68
N PRO A 319 -20.88 14.52 -7.37
CA PRO A 319 -21.44 13.78 -8.50
C PRO A 319 -20.38 13.45 -9.56
N PRO A 320 -20.35 12.20 -10.07
CA PRO A 320 -19.43 11.78 -11.13
C PRO A 320 -19.57 12.62 -12.39
N ILE A 321 -18.44 13.01 -12.98
CA ILE A 321 -18.40 13.75 -14.25
C ILE A 321 -17.96 12.88 -15.44
N ILE A 322 -17.44 11.69 -15.16
CA ILE A 322 -16.97 10.73 -16.18
C ILE A 322 -17.37 9.28 -15.87
N VAL A 323 -17.41 8.44 -16.90
CA VAL A 323 -17.81 7.02 -16.80
C VAL A 323 -16.96 6.21 -15.82
N SER A 324 -15.65 6.49 -15.73
CA SER A 324 -14.75 5.80 -14.80
C SER A 324 -15.09 6.10 -13.33
N GLU A 325 -15.51 7.33 -13.02
CA GLU A 325 -15.97 7.73 -11.69
C GLU A 325 -17.30 7.08 -11.33
N VAL A 326 -18.24 6.99 -12.29
CA VAL A 326 -19.50 6.24 -12.10
C VAL A 326 -19.21 4.78 -11.77
N ARG A 327 -18.29 4.14 -12.51
CA ARG A 327 -17.90 2.75 -12.26
C ARG A 327 -17.26 2.57 -10.89
N SER A 328 -16.39 3.50 -10.49
CA SER A 328 -15.74 3.50 -9.17
C SER A 328 -16.77 3.67 -8.04
N PHE A 329 -17.70 4.62 -8.19
CA PHE A 329 -18.77 4.83 -7.22
C PHE A 329 -19.68 3.61 -7.11
N LEU A 330 -20.22 3.11 -8.22
CA LEU A 330 -21.10 1.94 -8.21
C LEU A 330 -20.40 0.70 -7.67
N GLY A 331 -19.12 0.47 -7.98
CA GLY A 331 -18.36 -0.64 -7.40
C GLY A 331 -18.20 -0.52 -5.87
N LEU A 332 -18.07 0.69 -5.35
CA LEU A 332 -18.00 0.94 -3.91
C LEU A 332 -19.36 0.76 -3.23
N VAL A 333 -20.45 1.24 -3.82
CA VAL A 333 -21.79 1.04 -3.25
C VAL A 333 -22.22 -0.44 -3.37
N ASP A 334 -21.80 -1.13 -4.44
CA ASP A 334 -22.05 -2.57 -4.62
C ASP A 334 -21.39 -3.42 -3.52
N TYR A 335 -20.24 -2.99 -2.99
CA TYR A 335 -19.60 -3.61 -1.82
C TYR A 335 -20.52 -3.64 -0.59
N TYR A 336 -21.35 -2.60 -0.41
CA TYR A 336 -22.27 -2.44 0.71
C TYR A 336 -23.73 -2.83 0.36
N ARG A 337 -23.98 -3.41 -0.82
CA ARG A 337 -25.35 -3.71 -1.29
C ARG A 337 -26.12 -4.71 -0.43
N CYS A 338 -25.42 -5.51 0.38
CA CYS A 338 -26.02 -6.55 1.22
C CYS A 338 -26.93 -5.98 2.31
N PHE A 339 -26.96 -4.65 2.49
CA PHE A 339 -27.76 -3.91 3.46
C PHE A 339 -28.91 -3.11 2.80
N ALA A 340 -29.02 -3.14 1.48
CA ALA A 340 -29.73 -2.13 0.69
C ALA A 340 -30.98 -2.68 -0.02
N LYS A 341 -32.18 -2.55 0.54
CA LYS A 341 -33.42 -2.95 -0.15
C LYS A 341 -33.63 -2.10 -1.42
N GLY A 342 -33.84 -2.75 -2.56
CA GLY A 342 -34.15 -2.06 -3.83
C GLY A 342 -32.94 -1.39 -4.51
N PHE A 343 -31.71 -1.68 -4.06
CA PHE A 343 -30.47 -1.10 -4.59
C PHE A 343 -30.42 -1.05 -6.12
N PHE A 344 -30.77 -2.15 -6.79
CA PHE A 344 -30.70 -2.25 -8.25
C PHE A 344 -31.62 -1.24 -8.95
N MET A 345 -32.84 -1.05 -8.45
CA MET A 345 -33.79 -0.10 -9.03
C MET A 345 -33.25 1.33 -8.93
N ILE A 346 -32.68 1.67 -7.77
CA ILE A 346 -32.08 2.97 -7.52
C ILE A 346 -30.83 3.17 -8.39
N ALA A 347 -29.97 2.15 -8.54
CA ALA A 347 -28.74 2.23 -9.32
C ALA A 347 -28.94 2.18 -10.85
N THR A 348 -30.12 1.77 -11.33
CA THR A 348 -30.41 1.55 -12.76
C THR A 348 -30.03 2.74 -13.66
N PRO A 349 -30.45 3.99 -13.37
CA PRO A 349 -30.09 5.16 -14.18
C PRO A 349 -28.57 5.35 -14.33
N MET A 350 -27.81 5.08 -13.26
CA MET A 350 -26.35 5.20 -13.27
C MET A 350 -25.66 4.03 -13.98
N THR A 351 -26.16 2.80 -13.83
CA THR A 351 -25.61 1.63 -14.55
C THR A 351 -25.78 1.75 -16.07
N ARG A 352 -26.82 2.43 -16.54
CA ARG A 352 -27.02 2.73 -17.98
C ARG A 352 -25.88 3.54 -18.58
N LEU A 353 -25.26 4.44 -17.79
CA LEU A 353 -24.08 5.22 -18.22
C LEU A 353 -22.83 4.36 -18.44
N LEU A 354 -22.82 3.11 -17.98
CA LEU A 354 -21.70 2.18 -18.16
C LEU A 354 -21.83 1.30 -19.42
N GLN A 355 -22.97 1.34 -20.11
CA GLN A 355 -23.21 0.52 -21.30
C GLN A 355 -22.41 1.03 -22.50
N LYS A 356 -22.05 0.11 -23.41
CA LYS A 356 -21.41 0.47 -24.68
C LYS A 356 -22.35 1.35 -25.50
N ASP A 357 -21.77 2.31 -26.23
CA ASP A 357 -22.48 3.23 -27.15
C ASP A 357 -23.48 4.20 -26.50
N VAL A 358 -23.48 4.31 -25.17
CA VAL A 358 -24.26 5.34 -24.46
C VAL A 358 -23.41 6.58 -24.23
N LYS A 359 -23.85 7.73 -24.76
CA LYS A 359 -23.21 9.02 -24.47
C LYS A 359 -23.39 9.37 -23.00
N PHE A 360 -22.31 9.77 -22.34
CA PHE A 360 -22.35 10.22 -20.95
C PHE A 360 -23.15 11.52 -20.85
N LYS A 361 -24.30 11.44 -20.19
CA LYS A 361 -25.12 12.61 -19.83
C LYS A 361 -25.66 12.41 -18.42
N TRP A 362 -25.13 13.18 -17.48
CA TRP A 362 -25.64 13.19 -16.11
C TRP A 362 -27.03 13.82 -16.11
N SER A 363 -28.06 13.00 -15.86
CA SER A 363 -29.46 13.44 -15.84
C SER A 363 -29.94 13.66 -14.41
N GLU A 364 -31.06 14.36 -14.25
CA GLU A 364 -31.71 14.52 -12.94
C GLU A 364 -32.05 13.17 -12.29
N LYS A 365 -32.45 12.17 -13.10
CA LYS A 365 -32.63 10.79 -12.62
C LYS A 365 -31.34 10.18 -12.08
N CYS A 366 -30.19 10.46 -12.70
CA CYS A 366 -28.89 10.01 -12.19
C CYS A 366 -28.52 10.71 -10.87
N GLN A 367 -28.86 12.00 -10.74
CA GLN A 367 -28.64 12.74 -9.50
C GLN A 367 -29.51 12.21 -8.37
N GLN A 368 -30.80 12.00 -8.61
CA GLN A 368 -31.73 11.38 -7.65
C GLN A 368 -31.25 9.99 -7.21
N SER A 369 -30.83 9.15 -8.16
CA SER A 369 -30.22 7.85 -7.87
C SER A 369 -28.98 7.99 -6.99
N PHE A 370 -28.08 8.93 -7.30
CA PHE A 370 -26.85 9.14 -6.55
C PHE A 370 -27.12 9.55 -5.10
N ASP A 371 -28.05 10.49 -4.89
CA ASP A 371 -28.41 10.98 -3.56
C ASP A 371 -29.17 9.92 -2.75
N GLN A 372 -30.09 9.18 -3.38
CA GLN A 372 -30.79 8.05 -2.73
C GLN A 372 -29.83 6.95 -2.31
N LEU A 373 -28.83 6.62 -3.15
CA LEU A 373 -27.82 5.62 -2.80
C LEU A 373 -26.98 6.04 -1.59
N LYS A 374 -26.70 7.34 -1.43
CA LYS A 374 -25.99 7.84 -0.24
C LYS A 374 -26.82 7.71 1.03
N VAL A 375 -28.09 8.12 0.99
CA VAL A 375 -29.01 8.01 2.14
C VAL A 375 -29.17 6.56 2.57
N LEU A 376 -29.32 5.67 1.58
CA LEU A 376 -29.50 4.26 1.85
C LEU A 376 -28.28 3.62 2.54
N LEU A 377 -27.05 4.08 2.22
CA LEU A 377 -25.84 3.63 2.92
C LEU A 377 -25.74 4.15 4.35
N THR A 378 -26.30 5.32 4.64
CA THR A 378 -26.33 5.88 6.01
C THR A 378 -27.37 5.24 6.90
N GLU A 379 -28.49 4.79 6.32
CA GLU A 379 -29.61 4.19 7.04
C GLU A 379 -29.57 2.64 7.03
N ALA A 380 -28.46 2.06 6.55
CA ALA A 380 -28.27 0.62 6.43
C ALA A 380 -28.56 -0.10 7.77
N PRO A 381 -29.50 -1.06 7.79
CA PRO A 381 -29.88 -1.77 9.01
C PRO A 381 -28.76 -2.70 9.46
N VAL A 382 -28.78 -3.11 10.72
CA VAL A 382 -27.90 -4.18 11.22
C VAL A 382 -28.29 -5.49 10.53
N LEU A 383 -27.30 -6.16 9.94
CA LEU A 383 -27.49 -7.54 9.49
C LEU A 383 -27.21 -8.47 10.65
N VAL A 384 -28.17 -9.37 10.89
CA VAL A 384 -28.10 -10.35 11.97
C VAL A 384 -27.38 -11.58 11.44
N GLN A 385 -26.47 -12.12 12.25
CA GLN A 385 -25.81 -13.38 11.93
C GLN A 385 -26.81 -14.54 12.04
N PRO A 386 -26.83 -15.46 11.06
CA PRO A 386 -27.81 -16.53 11.04
C PRO A 386 -27.59 -17.57 12.15
N GLU A 387 -28.69 -18.10 12.68
CA GLU A 387 -28.76 -19.15 13.67
C GLU A 387 -28.96 -20.54 13.04
N SER A 388 -28.13 -21.51 13.43
CA SER A 388 -28.30 -22.89 12.95
C SER A 388 -29.48 -23.55 13.63
N GLY A 389 -30.21 -24.41 12.91
CA GLY A 389 -31.41 -25.08 13.39
C GLY A 389 -32.68 -24.22 13.39
N LYS A 390 -32.61 -22.96 12.95
CA LYS A 390 -33.76 -22.07 12.79
C LYS A 390 -34.10 -21.90 11.31
N ASN A 391 -35.40 -21.89 11.00
CA ASN A 391 -35.86 -21.80 9.61
C ASN A 391 -35.53 -20.45 8.98
N PHE A 392 -35.09 -20.49 7.72
CA PHE A 392 -34.90 -19.29 6.91
C PHE A 392 -36.18 -18.90 6.16
N ASN A 393 -36.35 -17.61 5.95
CA ASN A 393 -37.39 -17.04 5.12
C ASN A 393 -36.73 -16.22 4.01
N THR A 394 -37.02 -16.54 2.75
CA THR A 394 -36.57 -15.74 1.61
C THR A 394 -37.75 -15.02 1.00
N SER A 395 -37.69 -13.70 0.84
CA SER A 395 -38.69 -12.92 0.09
C SER A 395 -38.10 -12.43 -1.23
N LEU A 396 -38.86 -12.58 -2.31
CA LEU A 396 -38.52 -12.04 -3.63
C LEU A 396 -39.34 -10.79 -3.92
N ASN A 397 -38.71 -9.76 -4.50
CA ASN A 397 -39.40 -8.59 -5.02
C ASN A 397 -38.70 -8.12 -6.30
N GLY A 398 -39.29 -8.44 -7.44
CA GLY A 398 -38.68 -8.26 -8.76
C GLY A 398 -37.34 -8.99 -8.87
N PHE A 399 -36.25 -8.24 -9.01
CA PHE A 399 -34.89 -8.75 -9.21
C PHE A 399 -34.04 -8.84 -7.92
N GLY A 400 -34.68 -8.55 -6.77
CA GLY A 400 -34.06 -8.61 -5.45
C GLY A 400 -34.60 -9.75 -4.61
N CYS A 401 -33.74 -10.27 -3.74
CA CYS A 401 -34.08 -11.27 -2.74
C CYS A 401 -33.55 -10.84 -1.37
N VAL A 402 -34.31 -11.16 -0.33
CA VAL A 402 -33.94 -10.93 1.07
C VAL A 402 -33.94 -12.26 1.79
N LEU A 403 -32.85 -12.59 2.47
CA LEU A 403 -32.79 -13.71 3.40
C LEU A 403 -33.05 -13.18 4.81
N MET A 404 -34.01 -13.79 5.49
CA MET A 404 -34.45 -13.42 6.82
C MET A 404 -34.51 -14.66 7.71
N GLN A 405 -34.43 -14.43 9.02
CA GLN A 405 -34.62 -15.45 10.03
C GLN A 405 -35.36 -14.83 11.21
N GLU A 406 -36.47 -15.44 11.64
CA GLU A 406 -37.33 -14.92 12.72
C GLU A 406 -37.73 -13.43 12.56
N GLY A 407 -37.96 -13.00 11.33
CA GLY A 407 -38.33 -11.61 11.02
C GLY A 407 -37.16 -10.62 11.00
N LYS A 408 -35.93 -11.07 11.29
CA LYS A 408 -34.71 -10.27 11.20
C LYS A 408 -34.01 -10.51 9.87
N ILE A 409 -33.34 -9.49 9.34
CA ILE A 409 -32.67 -9.57 8.03
C ILE A 409 -31.26 -10.13 8.22
N VAL A 410 -30.96 -11.19 7.48
CA VAL A 410 -29.62 -11.81 7.42
C VAL A 410 -28.80 -11.19 6.29
N THR A 411 -29.36 -11.08 5.09
CA THR A 411 -28.66 -10.45 3.94
C THR A 411 -29.63 -10.12 2.81
N TYR A 412 -29.29 -9.09 2.03
CA TYR A 412 -29.90 -8.80 0.73
C TYR A 412 -29.03 -9.36 -0.41
N ALA A 413 -29.64 -9.76 -1.52
CA ALA A 413 -28.94 -10.06 -2.76
C ALA A 413 -29.77 -9.64 -3.99
N PHE A 414 -29.08 -9.24 -5.06
CA PHE A 414 -29.69 -8.73 -6.28
C PHE A 414 -29.00 -9.30 -7.50
N ARG A 415 -29.74 -9.50 -8.59
CA ARG A 415 -29.19 -9.93 -9.88
C ARG A 415 -29.74 -9.09 -11.01
N GLN A 416 -28.86 -8.56 -11.85
CA GLN A 416 -29.27 -7.96 -13.11
C GLN A 416 -29.63 -9.05 -14.13
N LEU A 417 -30.70 -8.83 -14.90
CA LEU A 417 -31.07 -9.73 -15.99
C LEU A 417 -29.99 -9.73 -17.08
N LYS A 418 -29.68 -10.93 -17.56
CA LYS A 418 -28.90 -11.09 -18.79
C LYS A 418 -29.74 -10.63 -20.00
N PRO A 419 -29.11 -10.20 -21.09
CA PRO A 419 -29.83 -9.69 -22.26
C PRO A 419 -30.93 -10.63 -22.79
N HIS A 420 -30.72 -11.95 -22.76
CA HIS A 420 -31.71 -12.94 -23.18
C HIS A 420 -32.84 -13.18 -22.17
N GLU A 421 -32.58 -12.94 -20.88
CA GLU A 421 -33.58 -13.09 -19.82
C GLU A 421 -34.62 -11.96 -19.89
N ASN A 422 -34.32 -10.82 -20.52
CA ASN A 422 -35.29 -9.73 -20.72
C ASN A 422 -36.53 -10.16 -21.52
N ASN A 423 -36.43 -11.22 -22.31
CA ASN A 423 -37.54 -11.76 -23.10
C ASN A 423 -38.29 -12.88 -22.36
N TYR A 424 -37.93 -13.16 -21.10
CA TYR A 424 -38.57 -14.22 -20.34
C TYR A 424 -39.93 -13.75 -19.82
N PRO A 425 -40.94 -14.64 -19.81
CA PRO A 425 -42.17 -14.40 -19.07
C PRO A 425 -41.89 -14.16 -17.58
N THR A 426 -42.80 -13.44 -16.89
CA THR A 426 -42.66 -13.11 -15.47
C THR A 426 -42.39 -14.33 -14.58
N HIS A 427 -43.07 -15.45 -14.83
CA HIS A 427 -42.87 -16.68 -14.05
C HIS A 427 -41.45 -17.28 -14.21
N ASP A 428 -40.87 -17.23 -15.42
CA ASP A 428 -39.49 -17.69 -15.68
C ASP A 428 -38.48 -16.75 -15.01
N LEU A 429 -38.75 -15.44 -15.01
CA LEU A 429 -37.91 -14.45 -14.34
C LEU A 429 -37.87 -14.67 -12.83
N GLU A 430 -39.02 -14.88 -12.22
CA GLU A 430 -39.10 -15.18 -10.79
C GLU A 430 -38.45 -16.50 -10.42
N LEU A 431 -38.62 -17.54 -11.25
CA LEU A 431 -37.92 -18.82 -11.06
C LEU A 431 -36.40 -18.63 -11.14
N ALA A 432 -35.91 -17.82 -12.08
CA ALA A 432 -34.49 -17.51 -12.18
C ALA A 432 -33.98 -16.73 -10.95
N THR A 433 -34.80 -15.85 -10.36
CA THR A 433 -34.50 -15.16 -9.11
C THR A 433 -34.46 -16.12 -7.91
N ILE A 434 -35.38 -17.09 -7.82
CA ILE A 434 -35.34 -18.18 -6.82
C ILE A 434 -34.02 -18.94 -6.94
N PHE A 435 -33.70 -19.42 -8.14
CA PHE A 435 -32.48 -20.19 -8.38
C PHE A 435 -31.23 -19.40 -8.02
N PHE A 436 -31.20 -18.10 -8.37
CA PHE A 436 -30.12 -17.20 -7.97
C PHE A 436 -29.98 -17.11 -6.44
N ALA A 437 -31.08 -16.86 -5.72
CA ALA A 437 -31.11 -16.75 -4.27
C ALA A 437 -30.60 -18.05 -3.58
N LEU A 438 -31.09 -19.20 -4.03
CA LEU A 438 -30.67 -20.51 -3.52
C LEU A 438 -29.19 -20.79 -3.81
N LYS A 439 -28.69 -20.38 -4.98
CA LYS A 439 -27.29 -20.59 -5.35
C LYS A 439 -26.34 -19.68 -4.56
N ILE A 440 -26.68 -18.42 -4.34
CA ILE A 440 -25.83 -17.48 -3.62
C ILE A 440 -25.79 -17.82 -2.13
N TRP A 441 -26.93 -18.19 -1.53
CA TRP A 441 -27.06 -18.54 -0.12
C TRP A 441 -27.00 -20.04 0.14
N ARG A 442 -26.49 -20.84 -0.80
CA ARG A 442 -26.32 -22.28 -0.63
C ARG A 442 -25.59 -22.61 0.68
N HIS A 443 -24.60 -21.81 1.07
CA HIS A 443 -23.84 -21.99 2.30
C HIS A 443 -24.70 -21.87 3.57
N TYR A 444 -25.77 -21.06 3.56
CA TYR A 444 -26.72 -20.95 4.67
C TYR A 444 -27.83 -21.99 4.60
N LEU A 445 -28.32 -22.30 3.40
CA LEU A 445 -29.54 -23.08 3.20
C LEU A 445 -29.29 -24.59 3.14
N TYR A 446 -28.03 -25.03 3.04
CA TYR A 446 -27.72 -26.45 2.89
C TYR A 446 -28.00 -27.21 4.19
N GLY A 447 -28.97 -28.13 4.15
CA GLY A 447 -29.39 -28.92 5.30
C GLY A 447 -30.43 -28.25 6.20
N GLU A 448 -30.78 -26.98 5.93
CA GLU A 448 -31.75 -26.20 6.72
C GLU A 448 -33.08 -26.05 5.98
N LYS A 449 -34.18 -25.85 6.72
CA LYS A 449 -35.50 -25.57 6.12
C LYS A 449 -35.61 -24.08 5.75
N CYS A 450 -36.05 -23.81 4.52
CA CYS A 450 -36.25 -22.46 4.01
C CYS A 450 -37.65 -22.29 3.42
N HIS A 451 -38.37 -21.25 3.86
CA HIS A 451 -39.64 -20.84 3.29
C HIS A 451 -39.40 -19.72 2.27
N ILE A 452 -39.85 -19.94 1.04
CA ILE A 452 -39.71 -18.97 -0.05
C ILE A 452 -41.05 -18.28 -0.25
N PHE A 453 -41.07 -16.96 -0.05
CA PHE A 453 -42.20 -16.07 -0.27
C PHE A 453 -42.06 -15.42 -1.64
N ILE A 454 -43.05 -15.68 -2.49
CA ILE A 454 -43.10 -15.27 -3.90
C ILE A 454 -44.47 -14.61 -4.13
N ASP A 455 -44.50 -13.55 -4.92
CA ASP A 455 -45.70 -12.80 -5.28
C ASP A 455 -46.50 -13.44 -6.43
N HIS A 456 -45.93 -14.39 -7.18
CA HIS A 456 -46.60 -15.06 -8.29
C HIS A 456 -47.13 -16.45 -7.96
N LYS A 457 -48.45 -16.60 -8.06
CA LYS A 457 -49.18 -17.82 -7.68
C LYS A 457 -48.82 -19.06 -8.50
N SER A 458 -48.37 -18.93 -9.75
CA SER A 458 -48.10 -20.08 -10.61
C SER A 458 -46.94 -20.94 -10.12
N LEU A 459 -45.94 -20.35 -9.45
CA LEU A 459 -44.76 -21.06 -8.97
C LEU A 459 -45.05 -21.94 -7.75
N LYS A 460 -46.21 -21.78 -7.11
CA LYS A 460 -46.65 -22.65 -6.01
C LYS A 460 -46.75 -24.12 -6.43
N TYR A 461 -47.08 -24.38 -7.69
CA TYR A 461 -47.33 -25.73 -8.22
C TYR A 461 -46.11 -26.37 -8.88
N ILE A 462 -44.96 -25.68 -8.96
CA ILE A 462 -43.79 -26.18 -9.68
C ILE A 462 -43.26 -27.50 -9.11
N MET A 463 -43.39 -27.70 -7.79
CA MET A 463 -43.01 -28.94 -7.11
C MET A 463 -44.01 -30.09 -7.30
N ILE A 464 -45.18 -29.82 -7.90
CA ILE A 464 -46.29 -30.77 -8.06
C ILE A 464 -46.58 -31.04 -9.56
N GLN A 465 -46.09 -30.18 -10.45
CA GLN A 465 -46.23 -30.37 -11.90
C GLN A 465 -45.46 -31.61 -12.36
N LYS A 466 -46.14 -32.47 -13.13
CA LYS A 466 -45.55 -33.68 -13.72
C LYS A 466 -44.70 -33.37 -14.95
N ASP A 467 -45.13 -32.39 -15.75
CA ASP A 467 -44.45 -31.96 -16.97
C ASP A 467 -43.92 -30.54 -16.79
N LEU A 468 -42.59 -30.43 -16.77
CA LEU A 468 -41.87 -29.16 -16.73
C LEU A 468 -41.38 -28.82 -18.14
N ASN A 469 -41.37 -27.54 -18.49
CA ASN A 469 -40.79 -27.09 -19.76
C ASN A 469 -39.25 -27.13 -19.70
N LEU A 470 -38.55 -27.01 -20.84
CA LEU A 470 -37.08 -27.08 -20.89
C LEU A 470 -36.33 -26.04 -20.01
N ARG A 471 -36.99 -25.00 -19.53
CA ARG A 471 -36.42 -23.96 -18.66
C ARG A 471 -36.72 -24.18 -17.18
N GLN A 472 -37.75 -24.96 -16.85
CA GLN A 472 -38.18 -25.31 -15.49
C GLN A 472 -37.52 -26.63 -15.08
#